data_AF-A0A4Y2ASL2-F1
#
_entry.id   AF-A0A4Y2ASL2-F1
#
_cell.length_a   1.000
_cell.length_b   1.000
_cell.length_c   1.000
_cell.angle_alpha   90.00
_cell.angle_beta   90.00
_cell.angle_gamma   90.00
#
_symmetry.space_group_name_H-M   'P 1'
#
loop_
_entity.id
_entity.type
_entity.pdbx_description
1 polymer ?
#
loop_
_entity_poly.entity_id
_entity_poly.type
_entity_poly.pdbx_seq_one_letter_code
_entity_poly.pdbx_strand_id
1 'polypeptide(L)'
;MHSVWPPNRHNKRQPRVMYHDTTSGLYGKGKLQAVQLFKRSKYLQDIPEIFNNPKSAYTDIERAGERFIFALYCNTKKEESSLNTMRYDCFNQFVGQASSAILLSKLPPTTEAAHQYCRRTFHQVQTWQGKCLNPSSWGWKLVNKSLTLIYTIKGPKPAKIVSLITYGCNKGCGKKCKSVRANLRCNT
;
A
#
# COMPACT_ATOMS: atom_id res chain seq x y z
N MET A 1 -29.99 35.11 -32.88
CA MET A 1 -28.58 35.55 -32.78
C MET A 1 -28.14 35.40 -31.33
N HIS A 2 -27.24 34.43 -31.11
CA HIS A 2 -26.14 34.33 -30.14
C HIS A 2 -26.28 35.08 -28.79
N SER A 3 -26.22 34.41 -27.64
CA SER A 3 -24.96 33.80 -27.15
C SER A 3 -25.23 32.72 -26.09
N VAL A 4 -24.72 31.51 -26.35
CA VAL A 4 -24.59 30.41 -25.38
C VAL A 4 -23.28 30.60 -24.63
N TRP A 5 -23.34 30.69 -23.30
CA TRP A 5 -22.21 30.42 -22.40
C TRP A 5 -22.61 29.31 -21.41
N PRO A 6 -21.76 28.30 -21.18
CA PRO A 6 -22.13 27.08 -20.47
C PRO A 6 -22.00 27.21 -18.93
N PRO A 7 -22.67 26.34 -18.15
CA PRO A 7 -22.52 26.29 -16.70
C PRO A 7 -21.11 25.87 -16.31
N ASN A 8 -20.53 26.66 -15.41
CA ASN A 8 -19.20 26.53 -14.87
C ASN A 8 -19.01 25.19 -14.12
N ARG A 9 -18.39 24.20 -14.78
CA ARG A 9 -18.04 22.89 -14.20
C ARG A 9 -16.71 22.99 -13.44
N HIS A 10 -16.72 23.55 -12.24
CA HIS A 10 -15.61 23.39 -11.29
C HIS A 10 -15.69 22.03 -10.60
N ASN A 11 -15.27 21.01 -11.32
CA ASN A 11 -15.00 19.69 -10.79
C ASN A 11 -13.73 19.79 -9.93
N LYS A 12 -13.88 19.94 -8.60
CA LYS A 12 -12.78 19.80 -7.63
C LYS A 12 -12.33 18.34 -7.59
N ARG A 13 -11.65 17.90 -8.66
CA ARG A 13 -10.83 16.69 -8.62
C ARG A 13 -9.57 17.05 -7.87
N GLN A 14 -9.61 16.85 -6.55
CA GLN A 14 -8.39 16.82 -5.77
C GLN A 14 -7.40 15.84 -6.42
N PRO A 15 -6.10 16.16 -6.45
CA PRO A 15 -5.08 15.28 -7.00
C PRO A 15 -5.10 13.98 -6.19
N ARG A 16 -5.76 13.00 -6.78
CA ARG A 16 -5.80 11.63 -6.29
C ARG A 16 -4.45 11.03 -6.65
N VAL A 17 -3.42 11.34 -5.84
CA VAL A 17 -2.25 10.47 -5.72
C VAL A 17 -2.75 9.21 -5.03
N MET A 18 -3.48 8.40 -5.80
CA MET A 18 -3.95 7.10 -5.38
C MET A 18 -2.70 6.23 -5.40
N TYR A 19 -2.10 6.02 -4.23
CA TYR A 19 -1.26 4.87 -4.01
C TYR A 19 -2.16 3.65 -4.23
N HIS A 20 -2.17 3.14 -5.47
CA HIS A 20 -2.93 1.97 -5.87
C HIS A 20 -2.24 0.72 -5.33
N ASP A 21 -2.54 0.37 -4.08
CA ASP A 21 -2.59 -1.02 -3.62
C ASP A 21 -4.06 -1.48 -3.62
N THR A 22 -4.70 -1.32 -4.78
CA THR A 22 -6.02 -1.90 -5.05
C THR A 22 -5.78 -3.31 -5.58
N THR A 23 -6.54 -4.28 -5.03
CA THR A 23 -6.60 -5.72 -5.38
C THR A 23 -5.55 -6.63 -4.71
N SER A 24 -5.90 -7.16 -3.53
CA SER A 24 -5.64 -8.53 -3.05
C SER A 24 -4.22 -9.13 -3.09
N GLY A 25 -3.18 -8.37 -3.43
CA GLY A 25 -1.84 -8.92 -3.62
C GLY A 25 -0.74 -7.87 -3.56
N LEU A 26 0.38 -8.24 -2.95
CA LEU A 26 1.59 -7.45 -2.91
C LEU A 26 2.23 -7.47 -4.30
N TYR A 27 2.52 -6.30 -4.87
CA TYR A 27 2.99 -6.21 -6.26
C TYR A 27 4.26 -7.03 -6.49
N GLY A 28 4.24 -7.85 -7.55
CA GLY A 28 5.35 -8.74 -7.89
C GLY A 28 5.52 -9.94 -6.94
N LYS A 29 4.60 -10.17 -6.00
CA LYS A 29 4.60 -11.33 -5.12
C LYS A 29 3.46 -12.29 -5.49
N GLY A 30 3.83 -13.48 -5.95
CA GLY A 30 2.87 -14.49 -6.41
C GLY A 30 2.34 -15.40 -5.30
N LYS A 31 1.16 -15.97 -5.49
CA LYS A 31 0.56 -16.96 -4.57
C LYS A 31 1.47 -18.18 -4.38
N LEU A 32 2.09 -18.67 -5.45
CA LEU A 32 3.02 -19.81 -5.39
C LEU A 32 4.22 -19.51 -4.50
N GLN A 33 4.79 -18.31 -4.60
CA GLN A 33 5.89 -17.86 -3.76
C GLN A 33 5.51 -17.86 -2.28
N ALA A 34 4.31 -17.36 -1.95
CA ALA A 34 3.79 -17.39 -0.59
C ALA A 34 3.65 -18.82 -0.04
N VAL A 35 3.08 -19.74 -0.83
CA VAL A 35 2.92 -21.15 -0.43
C VAL A 35 4.28 -21.82 -0.23
N GLN A 36 5.24 -21.60 -1.14
CA GLN A 36 6.60 -22.11 -1.01
C GLN A 36 7.31 -21.55 0.22
N LEU A 37 7.10 -20.28 0.54
CA LEU A 37 7.65 -19.63 1.72
C LEU A 37 7.16 -20.29 3.01
N PHE A 38 5.86 -20.57 3.12
CA PHE A 38 5.29 -21.33 4.23
C PHE A 38 5.89 -22.73 4.31
N LYS A 39 6.04 -23.45 3.20
CA LYS A 39 6.63 -24.81 3.22
C LYS A 39 8.09 -24.82 3.71
N ARG A 40 8.87 -23.78 3.42
CA ARG A 40 10.31 -23.74 3.74
C ARG A 40 10.59 -23.19 5.14
N SER A 41 9.74 -22.31 5.66
CA SER A 41 10.04 -21.54 6.86
C SER A 41 9.32 -22.10 8.09
N LYS A 42 10.07 -22.71 9.02
CA LYS A 42 9.54 -23.04 10.36
C LYS A 42 9.08 -21.81 11.12
N TYR A 43 9.72 -20.67 10.87
CA TYR A 43 9.41 -19.38 11.49
C TYR A 43 8.04 -18.80 11.11
N LEU A 44 7.34 -19.36 10.12
CA LEU A 44 6.02 -18.87 9.68
C LEU A 44 4.89 -19.87 9.96
N GLN A 45 5.16 -21.00 10.62
CA GLN A 45 4.18 -22.09 10.76
C GLN A 45 3.03 -21.79 11.72
N ASP A 46 3.25 -20.90 12.70
CA ASP A 46 2.26 -20.45 13.67
C ASP A 46 1.27 -19.41 13.09
N ILE A 47 1.60 -18.78 11.97
CA ILE A 47 0.79 -17.71 11.39
C ILE A 47 -0.62 -18.19 11.00
N PRO A 48 -0.81 -19.34 10.32
CA PRO A 48 -2.15 -19.86 10.05
C PRO A 48 -2.97 -20.09 11.32
N GLU A 49 -2.36 -20.55 12.42
CA GLU A 49 -3.06 -20.77 13.69
C GLU A 49 -3.56 -19.46 14.27
N ILE A 50 -2.73 -18.40 14.25
CA ILE A 50 -3.10 -17.06 14.68
C ILE A 50 -4.28 -16.53 13.83
N PHE A 51 -4.21 -16.67 12.50
CA PHE A 51 -5.27 -16.15 11.62
C PHE A 51 -6.56 -16.96 11.66
N ASN A 52 -6.48 -18.25 12.01
CA ASN A 52 -7.65 -19.11 12.17
C ASN A 52 -8.32 -18.96 13.54
N ASN A 53 -7.65 -18.42 14.55
CA ASN A 53 -8.23 -18.24 15.88
C ASN A 53 -9.05 -16.94 15.97
N PRO A 54 -10.39 -17.01 16.18
CA PRO A 54 -11.24 -15.82 16.29
C PRO A 54 -10.91 -14.93 17.49
N LYS A 55 -10.18 -15.45 18.48
CA LYS A 55 -9.78 -14.73 19.71
C LYS A 55 -8.41 -14.07 19.61
N SER A 56 -7.74 -14.17 18.46
CA SER A 56 -6.43 -13.55 18.26
C SER A 56 -6.49 -12.05 18.46
N ALA A 57 -5.53 -11.52 19.21
CA ALA A 57 -5.42 -10.08 19.44
C ALA A 57 -4.92 -9.36 18.17
N TYR A 58 -5.28 -8.08 18.03
CA TYR A 58 -4.81 -7.24 16.93
C TYR A 58 -3.29 -7.26 16.78
N THR A 59 -2.57 -7.16 17.90
CA THR A 59 -1.11 -7.13 17.93
C THR A 59 -0.49 -8.43 17.43
N ASP A 60 -1.10 -9.59 17.71
CA ASP A 60 -0.60 -10.88 17.22
C ASP A 60 -0.84 -11.05 15.74
N ILE A 61 -2.01 -10.61 15.24
CA ILE A 61 -2.34 -10.62 13.81
C ILE A 61 -1.39 -9.71 13.02
N GLU A 62 -1.13 -8.52 13.56
CA GLU A 62 -0.22 -7.54 12.97
C GLU A 62 1.21 -8.06 12.96
N ARG A 63 1.72 -8.54 14.10
CA ARG A 63 3.08 -9.08 14.20
C ARG A 63 3.27 -10.30 13.29
N ALA A 64 2.34 -11.25 13.29
CA ALA A 64 2.38 -12.40 12.38
C ALA A 64 2.35 -11.96 10.91
N GLY A 65 1.51 -10.97 10.59
CA GLY A 65 1.42 -10.37 9.28
C GLY A 65 2.72 -9.68 8.82
N GLU A 66 3.32 -8.86 9.67
CA GLU A 66 4.59 -8.19 9.41
C GLU A 66 5.70 -9.23 9.19
N ARG A 67 5.79 -10.26 10.03
CA ARG A 67 6.73 -11.38 9.87
C ARG A 67 6.62 -12.04 8.51
N PHE A 68 5.40 -12.32 8.07
CA PHE A 68 5.15 -12.90 6.75
C PHE A 68 5.59 -11.96 5.62
N ILE A 69 5.22 -10.68 5.70
CA ILE A 69 5.59 -9.69 4.68
C ILE A 69 7.10 -9.49 4.64
N PHE A 70 7.76 -9.43 5.80
CA PHE A 70 9.20 -9.33 5.92
C PHE A 70 9.88 -10.50 5.22
N ALA A 71 9.48 -11.74 5.53
CA ALA A 71 10.02 -12.94 4.89
C ALA A 71 9.72 -13.02 3.38
N LEU A 72 8.63 -12.41 2.92
CA LEU A 72 8.25 -12.39 1.50
C LEU A 72 9.11 -11.39 0.68
N TYR A 73 9.57 -10.32 1.29
CA TYR A 73 10.42 -9.30 0.65
C TYR A 73 11.91 -9.50 0.91
N CYS A 74 12.28 -10.07 2.05
CA CYS A 74 13.65 -10.25 2.48
C CYS A 74 14.11 -11.70 2.25
N ASN A 75 15.08 -11.88 1.35
CA ASN A 75 15.73 -13.19 1.13
C ASN A 75 16.98 -13.39 2.03
N THR A 76 17.35 -12.40 2.83
CA THR A 76 18.57 -12.40 3.66
C THR A 76 18.23 -12.60 5.14
N LYS A 77 19.11 -13.28 5.87
CA LYS A 77 19.03 -13.51 7.33
C LYS A 77 19.38 -12.24 8.11
N LYS A 78 18.77 -11.09 7.80
CA LYS A 78 18.89 -9.90 8.65
C LYS A 78 18.04 -10.11 9.90
N GLU A 79 18.48 -9.58 11.03
CA GLU A 79 17.63 -9.44 12.21
C GLU A 79 16.35 -8.70 11.83
N GLU A 80 15.24 -9.16 12.41
CA GLU A 80 13.93 -8.59 12.16
C GLU A 80 13.95 -7.10 12.57
N SER A 81 13.72 -6.23 11.58
CA SER A 81 13.57 -4.79 11.77
C SER A 81 12.22 -4.35 11.23
N SER A 82 11.75 -3.16 11.59
CA SER A 82 10.43 -2.67 11.15
C SER A 82 10.29 -2.70 9.63
N LEU A 83 9.06 -2.93 9.12
CA LEU A 83 8.79 -2.88 7.67
C LEU A 83 9.19 -1.53 7.06
N ASN A 84 9.14 -0.44 7.83
CA ASN A 84 9.58 0.87 7.38
C ASN A 84 11.11 0.93 7.16
N THR A 85 11.90 0.30 8.03
CA THR A 85 13.36 0.17 7.86
C THR A 85 13.66 -0.66 6.62
N MET A 86 13.02 -1.81 6.46
CA MET A 86 13.17 -2.63 5.26
C MET A 86 12.77 -1.87 3.99
N ARG A 87 11.68 -1.09 4.04
CA ARG A 87 11.23 -0.27 2.91
C ARG A 87 12.28 0.78 2.51
N TYR A 88 12.93 1.39 3.48
CA TYR A 88 14.02 2.35 3.25
C TYR A 88 15.26 1.67 2.65
N ASP A 89 15.67 0.53 3.21
CA ASP A 89 16.78 -0.27 2.67
C ASP A 89 16.54 -0.69 1.22
N CYS A 90 15.34 -1.23 0.92
CA CYS A 90 14.95 -1.58 -0.45
C CYS A 90 14.98 -0.37 -1.38
N PHE A 91 14.53 0.80 -0.91
CA PHE A 91 14.58 2.02 -1.71
C PHE A 91 16.01 2.40 -2.06
N ASN A 92 16.92 2.43 -1.08
CA ASN A 92 18.33 2.76 -1.33
C ASN A 92 19.01 1.74 -2.25
N GLN A 93 18.68 0.45 -2.09
CA GLN A 93 19.16 -0.60 -2.99
C GLN A 93 18.70 -0.36 -4.43
N PHE A 94 17.41 -0.03 -4.63
CA PHE A 94 16.90 0.26 -5.96
C PHE A 94 17.50 1.54 -6.53
N VAL A 95 17.72 2.60 -5.74
CA VAL A 95 18.42 3.82 -6.17
C VAL A 95 19.83 3.50 -6.63
N GLY A 96 20.59 2.72 -5.87
CA GLY A 96 21.97 2.38 -6.21
C GLY A 96 22.12 1.50 -7.46
N GLN A 97 21.06 0.79 -7.86
CA GLN A 97 21.05 -0.11 -9.02
C GLN A 97 20.32 0.48 -10.24
N ALA A 98 19.64 1.61 -10.08
CA ALA A 98 18.71 2.13 -11.09
C ALA A 98 19.42 2.93 -12.18
N SER A 99 19.26 2.49 -13.43
CA SER A 99 19.48 3.31 -14.63
C SER A 99 18.21 4.07 -15.08
N SER A 100 17.07 3.87 -14.40
CA SER A 100 15.77 4.45 -14.74
C SER A 100 14.86 4.66 -13.51
N ALA A 101 13.66 5.21 -13.71
CA ALA A 101 12.76 5.55 -12.61
C ALA A 101 12.38 4.32 -11.74
N ILE A 102 12.51 4.46 -10.43
CA ILE A 102 12.18 3.41 -9.46
C ILE A 102 10.66 3.23 -9.42
N LEU A 103 10.22 1.99 -9.67
CA LEU A 103 8.83 1.63 -9.53
C LEU A 103 8.50 1.44 -8.04
N LEU A 104 7.80 2.43 -7.45
CA LEU A 104 7.46 2.43 -6.03
C LEU A 104 6.60 1.24 -5.59
N SER A 105 5.87 0.59 -6.49
CA SER A 105 5.10 -0.62 -6.18
C SER A 105 5.99 -1.84 -5.88
N LYS A 106 7.27 -1.83 -6.26
CA LYS A 106 8.22 -2.89 -5.89
C LYS A 106 8.68 -2.81 -4.44
N LEU A 107 8.44 -1.68 -3.77
CA LEU A 107 8.80 -1.50 -2.37
C LEU A 107 7.83 -2.29 -1.47
N PRO A 108 8.32 -2.87 -0.35
CA PRO A 108 7.44 -3.48 0.64
C PRO A 108 6.50 -2.43 1.24
N PRO A 109 5.28 -2.80 1.67
CA PRO A 109 4.33 -1.85 2.26
C PRO A 109 4.93 -1.19 3.52
N THR A 110 4.43 0.00 3.86
CA THR A 110 4.70 0.59 5.19
C THR A 110 4.05 -0.27 6.28
N THR A 111 4.58 -0.25 7.51
CA THR A 111 3.99 -0.96 8.68
C THR A 111 2.48 -0.74 8.81
N GLU A 112 2.02 0.51 8.73
CA GLU A 112 0.58 0.83 8.86
C GLU A 112 -0.27 0.17 7.76
N ALA A 113 0.20 0.23 6.51
CA ALA A 113 -0.49 -0.38 5.37
C ALA A 113 -0.52 -1.91 5.49
N ALA A 114 0.58 -2.50 5.96
CA ALA A 114 0.68 -3.92 6.26
C ALA A 114 -0.32 -4.33 7.35
N HIS A 115 -0.38 -3.60 8.47
CA HIS A 115 -1.32 -3.87 9.55
C HIS A 115 -2.78 -3.83 9.06
N GLN A 116 -3.15 -2.81 8.30
CA GLN A 116 -4.49 -2.72 7.72
C GLN A 116 -4.78 -3.88 6.76
N TYR A 117 -3.79 -4.30 5.96
CA TYR A 117 -3.91 -5.48 5.09
C TYR A 117 -4.11 -6.77 5.88
N CYS A 118 -3.35 -6.98 6.96
CA CYS A 118 -3.44 -8.16 7.81
C CYS A 118 -4.77 -8.23 8.55
N ARG A 119 -5.27 -7.11 9.07
CA ARG A 119 -6.61 -7.02 9.68
C ARG A 119 -7.73 -7.42 8.72
N ARG A 120 -7.67 -6.96 7.46
CA ARG A 120 -8.65 -7.35 6.43
C ARG A 120 -8.54 -8.82 6.05
N THR A 121 -7.31 -9.32 5.94
CA THR A 121 -7.07 -10.75 5.66
C THR A 121 -7.65 -11.61 6.78
N PHE A 122 -7.44 -11.23 8.04
CA PHE A 122 -8.04 -11.89 9.19
C PHE A 122 -9.57 -11.86 9.12
N HIS A 123 -10.17 -10.69 8.91
CA HIS A 123 -11.63 -10.57 8.74
C HIS A 123 -12.19 -11.49 7.65
N GLN A 124 -11.50 -11.58 6.52
CA GLN A 124 -11.89 -12.46 5.42
C GLN A 124 -11.78 -13.95 5.80
N VAL A 125 -10.69 -14.37 6.45
CA VAL A 125 -10.52 -15.75 6.95
C VAL A 125 -11.63 -16.11 7.93
N GLN A 126 -11.92 -15.22 8.88
CA GLN A 126 -12.96 -15.43 9.89
C GLN A 126 -14.36 -15.47 9.26
N THR A 127 -14.61 -14.67 8.22
CA THR A 127 -15.85 -14.73 7.44
C THR A 127 -16.02 -16.10 6.77
N TRP A 128 -14.94 -16.66 6.19
CA TRP A 128 -14.98 -18.02 5.61
C TRP A 128 -15.26 -19.11 6.64
N GLN A 129 -14.90 -18.90 7.90
CA GLN A 129 -15.22 -19.79 9.03
C GLN A 129 -16.63 -19.57 9.60
N GLY A 130 -17.45 -18.70 8.98
CA GLY A 130 -18.81 -18.39 9.44
C GLY A 130 -18.85 -17.43 10.65
N LYS A 131 -17.76 -16.74 10.97
CA LYS A 131 -17.75 -15.73 12.03
C LYS A 131 -18.26 -14.39 11.51
N CYS A 132 -19.21 -13.80 12.22
CA CYS A 132 -19.72 -12.46 11.92
C CYS A 132 -18.94 -11.39 12.70
N LEU A 133 -17.83 -10.92 12.12
CA LEU A 133 -17.04 -9.83 12.68
C LEU A 133 -17.43 -8.49 12.06
N ASN A 134 -17.46 -7.42 12.87
CA ASN A 134 -17.73 -6.06 12.39
C ASN A 134 -16.61 -5.60 11.42
N PRO A 135 -16.90 -5.39 10.12
CA PRO A 135 -15.88 -4.99 9.15
C PRO A 135 -15.15 -3.70 9.54
N SER A 136 -15.84 -2.76 10.20
CA SER A 136 -15.27 -1.47 10.56
C SER A 136 -14.12 -1.56 11.57
N SER A 137 -14.08 -2.63 12.36
CA SER A 137 -12.99 -2.91 13.30
C SER A 137 -11.76 -3.49 12.59
N TRP A 138 -11.94 -4.06 11.40
CA TRP A 138 -10.92 -4.87 10.71
C TRP A 138 -10.43 -4.27 9.38
N GLY A 139 -10.26 -2.94 9.35
CA GLY A 139 -9.63 -2.24 8.23
C GLY A 139 -10.56 -1.91 7.07
N TRP A 140 -11.87 -1.96 7.33
CA TRP A 140 -12.91 -1.44 6.44
C TRP A 140 -13.53 -0.17 7.03
N LYS A 141 -14.10 0.68 6.19
CA LYS A 141 -14.89 1.85 6.59
C LYS A 141 -16.20 1.87 5.82
N LEU A 142 -17.30 2.03 6.53
CA LEU A 142 -18.60 2.24 5.91
C LEU A 142 -18.70 3.68 5.39
N VAL A 143 -18.88 3.83 4.08
CA VAL A 143 -19.08 5.11 3.40
C VAL A 143 -20.25 4.94 2.43
N ASN A 144 -21.30 5.75 2.58
CA ASN A 144 -22.50 5.68 1.72
C ASN A 144 -23.07 4.26 1.58
N LYS A 145 -23.26 3.56 2.71
CA LYS A 145 -23.74 2.16 2.77
C LYS A 145 -22.84 1.13 2.06
N SER A 146 -21.65 1.52 1.63
CA SER A 146 -20.67 0.66 0.97
C SER A 146 -19.41 0.53 1.82
N LEU A 147 -18.82 -0.67 1.87
CA LEU A 147 -17.55 -0.89 2.55
C LEU A 147 -16.40 -0.42 1.65
N THR A 148 -15.55 0.43 2.21
CA THR A 148 -14.34 0.96 1.56
C THR A 148 -13.11 0.64 2.38
N LEU A 149 -11.95 0.57 1.73
CA LEU A 149 -10.69 0.19 2.38
C LEU A 149 -10.14 1.33 3.23
N ILE A 150 -9.66 1.02 4.44
CA ILE A 150 -8.78 1.91 5.20
C ILE A 150 -7.34 1.64 4.75
N TYR A 151 -6.76 2.58 3.99
CA TYR A 151 -5.38 2.46 3.51
C TYR A 151 -4.36 2.96 4.55
N THR A 152 -4.67 4.06 5.22
CA THR A 152 -3.85 4.68 6.27
C THR A 152 -4.74 5.51 7.18
N ILE A 153 -4.45 5.48 8.48
CA ILE A 153 -5.05 6.39 9.48
C ILE A 153 -4.27 7.70 9.59
N LYS A 154 -3.01 7.72 9.14
CA LYS A 154 -2.16 8.91 9.08
C LYS A 154 -2.44 9.66 7.78
N GLY A 155 -2.64 10.98 7.88
CA GLY A 155 -2.84 11.86 6.75
C GLY A 155 -1.67 11.82 5.75
N PRO A 156 -1.87 12.27 4.51
CA PRO A 156 -0.79 12.29 3.51
C PRO A 156 0.43 13.04 4.07
N LYS A 157 1.63 12.46 3.86
CA LYS A 157 2.91 13.04 4.29
C LYS A 157 2.98 14.50 3.84
N PRO A 158 3.52 15.44 4.66
CA PRO A 158 3.51 16.87 4.37
C PRO A 158 3.97 17.19 2.95
N ALA A 159 3.28 18.15 2.33
CA ALA A 159 3.42 18.51 0.91
C ALA A 159 4.86 18.72 0.43
N LYS A 160 5.77 19.11 1.34
CA LYS A 160 7.21 19.28 1.09
C LYS A 160 7.91 18.02 0.55
N ILE A 161 7.44 16.83 0.90
CA ILE A 161 8.02 15.57 0.40
C ILE A 161 7.39 15.17 -0.93
N VAL A 162 6.11 15.45 -1.12
CA VAL A 162 5.43 15.25 -2.42
C VAL A 162 6.04 16.17 -3.48
N SER A 163 6.49 17.38 -3.11
CA SER A 163 7.20 18.30 -4.01
C SER A 163 8.62 17.87 -4.38
N LEU A 164 9.25 16.93 -3.66
CA LEU A 164 10.56 16.38 -4.05
C LEU A 164 10.44 15.27 -5.10
N ILE A 165 9.25 14.68 -5.26
CA ILE A 165 8.93 13.68 -6.29
C ILE A 165 8.34 14.37 -7.54
N THR A 166 8.52 15.67 -7.70
CA THR A 166 8.21 16.35 -8.95
C THR A 166 9.22 15.89 -9.99
N TYR A 167 8.75 15.13 -10.98
CA TYR A 167 9.49 14.90 -12.20
C TYR A 167 9.85 16.26 -12.80
N GLY A 168 11.13 16.63 -12.75
CA GLY A 168 11.64 17.80 -13.47
C GLY A 168 11.34 17.60 -14.95
N CYS A 169 10.73 18.60 -15.58
CA CYS A 169 10.47 18.55 -17.01
C CYS A 169 11.67 19.16 -17.74
N ASN A 170 12.57 18.29 -18.23
CA ASN A 170 13.84 18.66 -18.89
C ASN A 170 13.72 19.64 -20.08
N LYS A 171 12.50 19.89 -20.59
CA LYS A 171 12.25 20.80 -21.72
C LYS A 171 11.12 21.81 -21.44
N GLY A 172 10.88 22.13 -20.16
CA GLY A 172 9.86 23.08 -19.73
C GLY A 172 8.45 22.49 -19.54
N CYS A 173 7.59 23.25 -18.87
CA CYS A 173 6.27 22.82 -18.40
C CYS A 173 5.17 22.89 -19.49
N GLY A 174 5.38 22.25 -20.63
CA GLY A 174 4.39 22.17 -21.71
C GLY A 174 3.31 21.08 -21.49
N LYS A 175 2.29 21.01 -22.36
CA LYS A 175 1.20 20.01 -22.32
C LYS A 175 1.68 18.53 -22.41
N LYS A 176 2.91 18.31 -22.89
CA LYS A 176 3.56 17.00 -22.96
C LYS A 176 4.32 16.62 -21.69
N CYS A 177 4.46 17.53 -20.72
CA CYS A 177 5.13 17.31 -19.45
C CYS A 177 4.34 16.29 -18.60
N LYS A 178 5.05 15.27 -18.09
CA LYS A 178 4.45 14.20 -17.28
C LYS A 178 3.84 14.74 -15.99
N SER A 179 4.49 15.73 -15.36
CA SER A 179 4.01 16.41 -14.15
C SER A 179 2.71 17.17 -14.40
N VAL A 180 2.62 17.91 -15.52
CA VAL A 180 1.40 18.62 -15.92
C VAL A 180 0.25 17.64 -16.23
N ARG A 181 0.53 16.54 -16.93
CA ARG A 181 -0.48 15.48 -17.21
C ARG A 181 -1.01 14.81 -15.94
N ALA A 182 -0.17 14.71 -14.91
CA ALA A 182 -0.54 14.16 -13.62
C ALA A 182 -1.20 15.19 -12.67
N ASN A 183 -1.45 16.43 -13.13
CA ASN A 183 -1.93 17.56 -12.31
C ASN A 183 -1.02 17.89 -11.11
N LEU A 184 0.29 17.73 -11.28
CA LEU A 184 1.30 18.09 -10.28
C LEU A 184 1.95 19.44 -10.63
N ARG A 185 2.39 20.16 -9.60
CA ARG A 185 3.11 21.43 -9.77
C ARG A 185 4.42 21.16 -10.51
N CYS A 186 4.58 21.81 -11.66
CA CYS A 186 5.79 21.70 -12.46
C CYS A 186 6.79 22.77 -12.00
N ASN A 187 7.97 22.33 -11.57
CA ASN A 187 9.09 23.22 -11.28
C ASN A 187 10.07 23.10 -12.47
N THR A 188 10.41 24.25 -13.06
CA THR A 188 11.41 24.38 -14.14
C THR A 188 12.81 24.13 -13.63
#